data_AF-A0A2V9KUN8-F1
#
_entry.id   AF-A0A2V9KUN8-F1
#
_cell.length_a   1.000
_cell.length_b   1.000
_cell.length_c   1.000
_cell.angle_alpha   90.00
_cell.angle_beta   90.00
_cell.angle_gamma   90.00
#
_symmetry.space_group_name_H-M   'P 1'
#
loop_
_entity.id
_entity.type
_entity.pdbx_description
1 polymer ?
#
loop_
_entity_poly.entity_id
_entity_poly.type
_entity_poly.pdbx_seq_one_letter_code
_entity_poly.pdbx_strand_id
1 'polypeptide(L)' 'MKRRSEHVKELKEEARGWTPEEALAKEREHSEQLFRLKFQFASGQTDTLQKIRERRKDIARIKTILRERNLQPKSVKKA' A
#
# COMPACT_ATOMS: atom_id res chain seq x y z
N MET A 1 9.85 10.78 14.60
CA MET A 1 9.23 10.86 13.27
C MET A 1 10.13 10.09 12.31
N LYS A 2 9.75 8.88 11.86
CA LYS A 2 10.58 8.07 10.93
C LYS A 2 10.77 8.87 9.64
N ARG A 3 11.98 8.86 9.06
CA ARG A 3 12.21 9.52 7.77
C ARG A 3 11.33 8.84 6.71
N ARG A 4 10.83 9.59 5.72
CA ARG A 4 9.95 9.06 4.66
C ARG A 4 10.54 7.82 3.98
N SER A 5 11.86 7.72 3.87
CA SER A 5 12.59 6.56 3.36
C SER A 5 12.50 5.32 4.26
N GLU A 6 12.51 5.50 5.58
CA GLU A 6 12.45 4.43 6.57
C GLU A 6 11.04 3.81 6.61
N HIS A 7 10.00 4.65 6.60
CA HIS A 7 8.60 4.20 6.50
C HIS A 7 8.36 3.34 5.25
N VAL A 8 8.90 3.76 4.10
CA VAL A 8 8.76 3.02 2.84
C VAL A 8 9.52 1.70 2.87
N LYS A 9 10.68 1.65 3.52
CA LYS A 9 11.47 0.42 3.63
C LYS A 9 10.76 -0.59 4.55
N GLU A 10 10.28 -0.14 5.70
CA GLU A 10 9.56 -0.95 6.66
C GLU A 10 8.25 -1.52 6.07
N LEU A 11 7.44 -0.68 5.44
CA LEU A 11 6.21 -1.12 4.76
C LEU A 11 6.48 -2.22 3.72
N LYS A 12 7.61 -2.13 2.99
CA LYS A 12 7.99 -3.14 2.00
C LYS A 12 8.40 -4.46 2.65
N GLU A 13 9.18 -4.42 3.73
CA GLU A 13 9.59 -5.63 4.44
C GLU A 13 8.37 -6.30 5.12
N GLU A 14 7.49 -5.53 5.75
CA GLU A 14 6.25 -6.04 6.34
C GLU A 14 5.33 -6.66 5.28
N ALA A 15 5.12 -5.98 4.16
CA ALA A 15 4.27 -6.48 3.08
C ALA A 15 4.83 -7.74 2.39
N ARG A 16 6.15 -7.97 2.46
CA ARG A 16 6.77 -9.23 2.04
C ARG A 16 6.51 -10.38 3.02
N GLY A 17 6.20 -10.09 4.27
CA GLY A 17 5.82 -11.08 5.29
C GLY A 17 4.34 -11.45 5.29
N TRP A 18 3.44 -10.54 4.87
CA TRP A 18 2.00 -10.80 4.87
C TRP A 18 1.58 -11.92 3.94
N THR A 19 0.53 -12.66 4.27
CA THR A 19 -0.14 -13.56 3.32
C THR A 19 -0.87 -12.76 2.23
N PRO A 20 -1.26 -13.38 1.09
CA PRO A 20 -2.03 -12.68 0.06
C PRO A 20 -3.35 -12.09 0.58
N GLU A 21 -4.02 -12.79 1.48
CA GLU A 21 -5.28 -12.36 2.10
C GLU A 21 -5.07 -11.19 3.06
N GLU A 22 -4.03 -11.23 3.88
CA GLU A 22 -3.66 -10.14 4.77
C GLU A 22 -3.26 -8.88 4.00
N ALA A 23 -2.48 -9.03 2.92
CA ALA A 23 -2.11 -7.91 2.07
C ALA A 23 -3.33 -7.28 1.37
N LEU A 24 -4.34 -8.08 1.00
CA LEU A 24 -5.63 -7.58 0.50
C LEU A 24 -6.43 -6.87 1.59
N ALA A 25 -6.47 -7.40 2.81
CA ALA A 25 -7.12 -6.75 3.94
C ALA A 25 -6.47 -5.39 4.25
N LYS A 26 -5.13 -5.32 4.25
CA LYS A 26 -4.37 -4.08 4.45
C LYS A 26 -4.58 -3.08 3.31
N GLU A 27 -4.71 -3.55 2.08
CA GLU A 27 -5.04 -2.69 0.94
C GLU A 27 -6.42 -2.03 1.11
N ARG A 28 -7.42 -2.80 1.57
CA ARG A 28 -8.77 -2.27 1.88
C ARG A 28 -8.73 -1.26 3.03
N GLU A 29 -8.04 -1.58 4.11
CA GLU A 29 -7.88 -0.69 5.27
C GLU A 29 -7.27 0.67 4.85
N HIS A 30 -6.21 0.63 4.05
CA HIS A 30 -5.57 1.85 3.54
C HIS A 30 -6.45 2.62 2.54
N SER A 31 -7.28 1.92 1.77
CA SER A 31 -8.27 2.54 0.87
C SER A 31 -9.34 3.30 1.64
N GLU A 32 -9.85 2.73 2.74
CA GLU A 32 -10.80 3.41 3.62
C GLU A 32 -10.17 4.63 4.30
N GLN A 33 -8.94 4.50 4.78
CA GLN A 33 -8.19 5.64 5.35
C GLN A 33 -7.98 6.73 4.29
N LEU A 34 -7.71 6.36 3.03
CA LEU A 34 -7.60 7.30 1.92
C LEU A 34 -8.94 8.00 1.65
N PHE A 35 -10.07 7.30 1.73
CA PHE A 35 -11.40 7.89 1.57
C PHE A 35 -11.68 8.93 2.67
N ARG A 36 -11.38 8.60 3.93
CA ARG A 36 -11.50 9.55 5.06
C ARG A 36 -10.62 10.78 4.86
N LEU A 37 -9.37 10.61 4.42
CA LEU A 37 -8.46 11.72 4.13
C LEU A 37 -8.98 12.61 2.99
N LYS A 38 -9.56 12.03 1.94
CA LYS A 38 -10.20 12.79 0.86
C LYS A 38 -11.40 13.58 1.35
N PHE A 39 -12.19 13.03 2.27
CA PHE A 39 -13.32 13.73 2.87
C PHE A 39 -12.86 14.92 3.72
N GLN A 40 -11.80 14.75 4.53
CA GLN A 40 -11.18 15.85 5.28
C GLN A 40 -10.55 16.92 4.37
N PHE A 41 -9.97 16.50 3.23
CA PHE A 41 -9.45 17.44 2.24
C PHE A 41 -10.59 18.26 1.60
N ALA A 42 -11.72 17.61 1.29
CA ALA A 42 -12.90 18.28 0.75
C ALA A 42 -13.50 19.29 1.73
N SER A 43 -13.36 19.07 3.05
CA SER A 43 -13.76 20.05 4.08
C SER A 43 -12.78 21.22 4.23
N GLY A 44 -11.78 21.37 3.35
CA GLY A 44 -10.87 22.52 3.30
C GLY A 44 -9.55 22.35 4.07
N GLN A 45 -9.25 21.19 4.65
CA GLN A 45 -8.00 20.97 5.37
C GLN A 45 -6.85 20.61 4.41
N THR A 46 -6.05 21.60 4.01
CA THR A 46 -4.95 21.44 3.04
C THR A 46 -3.77 20.59 3.55
N ASP A 47 -3.59 20.51 4.88
CA ASP A 47 -2.57 19.66 5.53
C ASP A 47 -2.73 18.17 5.22
N THR A 48 -3.93 17.76 4.79
CA THR A 48 -4.24 16.37 4.44
C THR A 48 -3.71 15.97 3.06
N LEU A 49 -3.34 16.93 2.20
CA LEU A 49 -2.89 16.66 0.83
C LEU A 49 -1.62 15.81 0.78
N GLN A 50 -0.65 16.08 1.68
CA GLN A 50 0.57 15.29 1.77
C GLN A 50 0.27 13.85 2.22
N LYS A 51 -0.62 13.68 3.21
CA LYS A 51 -1.04 12.38 3.72
C LYS A 51 -1.78 11.56 2.66
N ILE A 52 -2.61 12.20 1.82
CA ILE A 52 -3.26 11.57 0.66
C ILE A 52 -2.22 11.03 -0.33
N ARG A 53 -1.20 11.83 -0.66
CA ARG A 53 -0.13 11.43 -1.59
C ARG A 53 0.68 10.26 -1.04
N GLU A 54 0.96 10.24 0.26
CA GLU A 54 1.66 9.13 0.92
C GLU A 54 0.81 7.86 0.93
N ARG A 55 -0.43 7.95 1.38
CA ARG A 55 -1.33 6.79 1.46
C ARG A 55 -1.59 6.16 0.09
N ARG A 56 -1.71 6.97 -0.98
CA ARG A 56 -1.78 6.48 -2.37
C ARG A 56 -0.55 5.66 -2.77
N LYS A 57 0.65 6.10 -2.38
CA LYS A 57 1.89 5.39 -2.70
C LYS A 57 2.01 4.09 -1.89
N ASP A 58 1.54 4.07 -0.65
CA ASP A 58 1.54 2.87 0.18
C ASP A 58 0.63 1.78 -0.40
N ILE A 59 -0.59 2.15 -0.81
CA ILE A 59 -1.52 1.24 -1.53
C ILE A 59 -0.87 0.69 -2.81
N ALA A 60 -0.22 1.55 -3.60
CA ALA A 60 0.44 1.11 -4.83
C ALA A 60 1.55 0.09 -4.55
N ARG A 61 2.36 0.28 -3.50
CA ARG A 61 3.43 -0.65 -3.13
C ARG A 61 2.90 -2.02 -2.71
N ILE A 62 1.83 -2.06 -1.91
CA ILE A 62 1.19 -3.32 -1.50
C ILE A 62 0.67 -4.07 -2.73
N LYS A 63 0.02 -3.36 -3.65
CA LYS A 63 -0.45 -3.94 -4.92
C LYS A 63 0.69 -4.45 -5.78
N THR A 64 1.82 -3.74 -5.83
CA THR A 64 3.01 -4.20 -6.55
C THR A 64 3.53 -5.50 -5.97
N ILE A 65 3.66 -5.62 -4.65
CA ILE A 65 4.14 -6.86 -3.99
C ILE A 65 3.17 -8.04 -4.23
N LEU A 66 1.86 -7.79 -4.12
CA LEU A 66 0.84 -8.78 -4.48
C LEU A 66 0.97 -9.22 -5.94
N ARG A 67 1.24 -8.29 -6.86
CA ARG A 67 1.43 -8.59 -8.28
C ARG A 67 2.74 -9.32 -8.55
N GLU A 68 3.83 -8.95 -7.90
CA GLU A 68 5.13 -9.64 -7.97
C GLU A 68 5.00 -11.10 -7.54
N ARG A 69 4.29 -11.38 -6.44
CA ARG A 69 4.01 -12.76 -6.01
C ARG A 69 3.18 -13.56 -7.00
N ASN A 70 2.20 -12.91 -7.65
CA ASN A 70 1.38 -13.55 -8.68
C ASN A 70 2.14 -13.75 -10.01
N LEU A 71 3.13 -12.90 -10.29
CA LEU A 71 3.97 -12.96 -11.50
C LEU A 71 5.23 -13.81 -11.32
N GLN A 72 5.61 -14.20 -10.10
CA GLN A 72 6.59 -15.27 -9.93
C GLN A 72 6.07 -16.46 -10.72
N PRO A 73 6.86 -17.00 -11.66
CA PRO A 73 6.39 -18.04 -12.53
C PRO A 73 5.99 -19.21 -11.64
N LYS A 74 4.68 -19.45 -11.52
CA LYS A 74 4.19 -20.82 -11.36
C LYS A 74 4.81 -21.53 -12.55
N SER A 75 5.94 -22.18 -12.29
CA SER A 75 6.75 -22.97 -13.21
C SER A 75 5.89 -23.34 -14.41
N VAL A 76 6.09 -22.65 -15.54
CA VAL A 76 5.52 -23.10 -16.81
C VAL A 76 6.00 -24.53 -16.90
N LYS A 77 5.09 -25.48 -16.69
CA LYS A 77 5.38 -26.90 -16.81
C LYS A 77 5.99 -27.05 -18.19
N LYS A 78 7.31 -27.30 -18.25
CA LYS A 78 7.97 -27.78 -19.44
C LYS A 78 7.27 -29.09 -19.79
N ALA A 79 6.41 -29.03 -20.79
CA ALA A 79 5.94 -30.18 -21.55
C ALA A 79 6.82 -30.30 -22.79
#